data_AF-A0A841R8Q1-F1
#
_entry.id   AF-A0A841R8Q1-F1
#
_cell.length_a   1.000
_cell.length_b   1.000
_cell.length_c   1.000
_cell.angle_alpha   90.00
_cell.angle_beta   90.00
_cell.angle_gamma   90.00
#
_symmetry.space_group_name_H-M   'P 1'
#
loop_
_entity.id
_entity.type
_entity.pdbx_description
1 polymer ?
#
loop_
_entity_poly.entity_id
_entity_poly.type
_entity_poly.pdbx_seq_one_letter_code
_entity_poly.pdbx_strand_id
1 'polypeptide(L)'
;MKKIVLAAFLIVSMNVILASQDKMTASYGNIKIDIPLGWMVQYTQSPSVFFIFSPLEPNDTFQENANLVIEALPYKISLSDYISLSQEGLKSVYGKFEMLETAENYHIIRGYIGSTQVQQLQIFYVTDNNAYILTFSSNPDNFARFRDQFFTLAGTFRY
;
A
#
# COMPACT_ATOMS: atom_id res chain seq x y z
N MET A 1 -40.28 55.26 -20.55
CA MET A 1 -39.99 53.82 -20.73
C MET A 1 -38.50 53.64 -21.02
N LYS A 2 -37.70 53.25 -20.02
CA LYS A 2 -36.32 52.75 -20.22
C LYS A 2 -36.15 51.55 -19.31
N LYS A 3 -35.79 50.42 -19.93
CA LYS A 3 -35.81 49.08 -19.34
C LYS A 3 -34.65 48.93 -18.35
N ILE A 4 -34.97 48.37 -17.19
CA ILE A 4 -34.03 47.91 -16.16
C ILE A 4 -33.31 46.68 -16.74
N VAL A 5 -31.97 46.70 -16.73
CA VAL A 5 -31.16 45.50 -16.94
C VAL A 5 -30.59 45.10 -15.58
N LEU A 6 -31.24 44.13 -14.95
CA LEU A 6 -30.76 43.51 -13.72
C LEU A 6 -29.81 42.38 -14.14
N ALA A 7 -28.52 42.54 -13.90
CA ALA A 7 -27.53 41.49 -14.12
C ALA A 7 -27.58 40.51 -12.94
N ALA A 8 -28.07 39.29 -13.20
CA ALA A 8 -28.00 38.19 -12.23
C ALA A 8 -26.65 37.48 -12.37
N PHE A 9 -25.78 37.63 -11.37
CA PHE A 9 -24.58 36.80 -11.21
C PHE A 9 -25.01 35.41 -10.72
N LEU A 10 -24.98 34.42 -11.60
CA LEU A 10 -25.20 33.01 -11.26
C LEU A 10 -23.87 32.45 -10.72
N ILE A 11 -23.74 32.38 -9.39
CA ILE A 11 -22.64 31.66 -8.74
C ILE A 11 -22.98 30.17 -8.78
N VAL A 12 -22.40 29.45 -9.74
CA VAL A 12 -22.45 27.97 -9.76
C VAL A 12 -21.42 27.48 -8.75
N SER A 13 -21.88 27.12 -7.54
CA SER A 13 -21.06 26.36 -6.60
C SER A 13 -20.83 24.97 -7.20
N MET A 14 -19.62 24.71 -7.69
CA MET A 14 -19.18 23.35 -8.01
C MET A 14 -19.12 22.57 -6.70
N ASN A 15 -20.14 21.77 -6.43
CA ASN A 15 -19.99 20.68 -5.47
C ASN A 15 -19.04 19.67 -6.12
N VAL A 16 -17.78 19.66 -5.67
CA VAL A 16 -16.88 18.55 -5.95
C VAL A 16 -17.45 17.35 -5.23
N ILE A 17 -18.27 16.57 -5.93
CA ILE A 17 -18.62 15.22 -5.48
C ILE A 17 -17.31 14.44 -5.61
N LEU A 18 -16.57 14.37 -4.51
CA LEU A 18 -15.59 13.32 -4.31
C LEU A 18 -16.37 12.03 -4.49
N ALA A 19 -16.23 11.39 -5.66
CA ALA A 19 -16.76 10.06 -5.88
C ALA A 19 -16.19 9.19 -4.76
N SER A 20 -17.06 8.79 -3.83
CA SER A 20 -16.77 7.70 -2.91
C SER A 20 -16.51 6.50 -3.82
N GLN A 21 -15.24 6.20 -4.09
CA GLN A 21 -14.89 4.92 -4.70
C GLN A 21 -15.40 3.87 -3.72
N ASP A 22 -16.42 3.13 -4.13
CA ASP A 22 -16.84 1.94 -3.41
C ASP A 22 -15.60 1.07 -3.17
N LYS A 23 -15.48 0.53 -1.95
CA LYS A 23 -14.36 -0.32 -1.52
C LYS A 23 -14.89 -1.70 -1.16
N MET A 24 -14.07 -2.73 -1.34
CA MET A 24 -14.31 -4.04 -0.73
C MET A 24 -13.35 -4.25 0.44
N THR A 25 -13.70 -5.07 1.41
CA THR A 25 -12.84 -5.33 2.57
C THR A 25 -12.28 -6.75 2.48
N ALA A 26 -10.95 -6.88 2.45
CA ALA A 26 -10.26 -8.14 2.66
C ALA A 26 -10.17 -8.42 4.18
N SER A 27 -10.41 -9.66 4.60
CA SER A 27 -10.43 -10.03 6.03
C SER A 27 -9.74 -11.36 6.28
N TYR A 28 -8.92 -11.42 7.33
CA TYR A 28 -8.27 -12.65 7.79
C TYR A 28 -8.26 -12.66 9.33
N GLY A 29 -9.11 -13.48 9.94
CA GLY A 29 -9.32 -13.45 11.40
C GLY A 29 -9.86 -12.08 11.86
N ASN A 30 -9.14 -11.43 12.79
CA ASN A 30 -9.41 -10.07 13.26
C ASN A 30 -8.90 -8.97 12.32
N ILE A 31 -8.07 -9.33 11.34
CA ILE A 31 -7.40 -8.38 10.47
C ILE A 31 -8.32 -7.97 9.33
N LYS A 32 -8.31 -6.67 9.01
CA LYS A 32 -9.09 -6.09 7.90
C LYS A 32 -8.27 -5.03 7.15
N ILE A 33 -8.50 -4.95 5.84
CA ILE A 33 -8.00 -3.86 4.99
C ILE A 33 -9.02 -3.56 3.89
N ASP A 34 -9.27 -2.28 3.63
CA ASP A 34 -10.16 -1.87 2.56
C ASP A 34 -9.34 -1.72 1.27
N ILE A 35 -9.85 -2.32 0.20
CA ILE A 35 -9.18 -2.36 -1.09
C ILE A 35 -10.10 -1.77 -2.17
N PRO A 36 -9.54 -1.19 -3.24
CA PRO A 36 -10.32 -0.62 -4.31
C PRO A 36 -11.14 -1.70 -5.04
N LEU A 37 -12.32 -1.33 -5.54
CA LEU A 37 -13.07 -2.22 -6.43
C LEU A 37 -12.25 -2.62 -7.66
N GLY A 38 -12.46 -3.86 -8.11
CA GLY A 38 -11.74 -4.46 -9.25
C GLY A 38 -10.40 -5.09 -8.87
N TRP A 39 -9.89 -4.84 -7.66
CA TRP A 39 -8.71 -5.54 -7.16
C TRP A 39 -9.08 -6.95 -6.71
N MET A 40 -8.15 -7.89 -6.89
CA MET A 40 -8.35 -9.30 -6.53
C MET A 40 -7.66 -9.60 -5.19
N VAL A 41 -8.27 -10.43 -4.35
CA VAL A 41 -7.64 -10.95 -3.13
C VAL A 41 -7.40 -12.43 -3.26
N GLN A 42 -6.18 -12.87 -2.99
CA GLN A 42 -5.80 -14.27 -2.94
C GLN A 42 -5.26 -14.60 -1.56
N TYR A 43 -5.94 -15.48 -0.84
CA TYR A 43 -5.50 -15.96 0.47
C TYR A 43 -4.49 -17.11 0.32
N THR A 44 -3.53 -17.15 1.23
CA THR A 44 -2.43 -18.14 1.23
C THR A 44 -2.20 -18.66 2.65
N GLN A 45 -1.44 -19.76 2.78
CA GLN A 45 -1.17 -20.39 4.08
C GLN A 45 0.23 -20.14 4.64
N SER A 46 1.15 -19.53 3.88
CA SER A 46 2.49 -19.08 4.33
C SER A 46 3.30 -18.48 3.17
N PRO A 47 4.26 -17.56 3.40
CA PRO A 47 4.44 -16.75 4.62
C PRO A 47 3.48 -15.55 4.65
N SER A 48 2.96 -15.15 3.49
CA SER A 48 1.86 -14.19 3.42
C SER A 48 0.54 -14.86 3.78
N VAL A 49 -0.36 -14.12 4.41
CA VAL A 49 -1.73 -14.59 4.69
C VAL A 49 -2.70 -14.22 3.56
N PHE A 50 -2.41 -13.14 2.84
CA PHE A 50 -3.06 -12.80 1.58
C PHE A 50 -2.16 -11.96 0.67
N PHE A 51 -2.52 -11.96 -0.61
CA PHE A 51 -2.08 -11.01 -1.64
C PHE A 51 -3.29 -10.25 -2.16
N ILE A 52 -3.09 -8.99 -2.51
CA ILE A 52 -4.07 -8.11 -3.16
C ILE A 52 -3.44 -7.68 -4.48
N PHE A 53 -4.10 -7.88 -5.60
CA PHE A 53 -3.58 -7.55 -6.93
C PHE A 53 -4.41 -6.44 -7.57
N SER A 54 -3.73 -5.47 -8.19
CA SER A 54 -4.36 -4.49 -9.07
C SER A 54 -4.96 -5.18 -10.30
N PRO A 55 -5.92 -4.55 -11.00
CA PRO A 55 -6.31 -4.99 -12.32
C PRO A 55 -5.12 -5.03 -13.28
N LEU A 56 -5.05 -6.07 -14.13
CA LEU A 56 -4.02 -6.14 -15.18
C LEU A 56 -4.25 -5.02 -16.22
N GLU A 57 -3.22 -4.23 -16.48
CA GLU A 57 -3.23 -3.24 -17.56
C GLU A 57 -2.67 -3.83 -18.86
N PRO A 58 -3.12 -3.36 -20.05
CA PRO A 58 -2.52 -3.79 -21.31
C PRO A 58 -1.03 -3.46 -21.37
N ASN A 59 -0.20 -4.44 -21.75
CA ASN A 59 1.26 -4.35 -21.80
C ASN A 59 1.93 -4.21 -20.43
N ASP A 60 1.24 -4.57 -19.35
CA ASP A 60 1.82 -4.56 -18.03
C ASP A 60 2.92 -5.64 -17.89
N THR A 61 4.10 -5.21 -17.47
CA THR A 61 5.25 -6.08 -17.19
C THR A 61 5.33 -6.47 -15.72
N PHE A 62 4.55 -5.81 -14.86
CA PHE A 62 4.49 -6.09 -13.44
C PHE A 62 3.12 -5.70 -12.87
N GLN A 63 2.33 -6.71 -12.51
CA GLN A 63 1.06 -6.47 -11.82
C GLN A 63 1.31 -5.97 -10.40
N GLU A 64 0.95 -4.72 -10.13
CA GLU A 64 1.04 -4.16 -8.79
C GLU A 64 0.27 -5.00 -7.78
N ASN A 65 0.88 -5.16 -6.62
CA ASN A 65 0.29 -5.99 -5.58
C ASN A 65 0.66 -5.50 -4.19
N ALA A 66 -0.16 -5.90 -3.24
CA ALA A 66 0.14 -5.81 -1.82
C ALA A 66 0.11 -7.21 -1.22
N ASN A 67 0.88 -7.46 -0.17
CA ASN A 67 0.73 -8.65 0.64
C ASN A 67 0.86 -8.31 2.12
N LEU A 68 0.30 -9.19 2.95
CA LEU A 68 0.46 -9.13 4.39
C LEU A 68 1.21 -10.37 4.86
N VAL A 69 2.31 -10.16 5.58
CA VAL A 69 2.98 -11.18 6.40
C VAL A 69 2.68 -10.89 7.87
N ILE A 70 2.46 -11.95 8.64
CA ILE A 70 2.30 -11.89 10.09
C ILE A 70 3.39 -12.78 10.70
N GLU A 71 4.25 -12.20 11.51
CA GLU A 71 5.31 -12.91 12.20
C GLU A 71 5.01 -12.97 13.70
N ALA A 72 5.01 -14.19 14.25
CA ALA A 72 4.98 -14.39 15.69
C ALA A 72 6.37 -14.08 16.26
N LEU A 73 6.43 -13.13 17.18
CA LEU A 73 7.67 -12.65 17.79
C LEU A 73 7.96 -13.47 19.06
N PRO A 74 9.16 -14.08 19.18
CA PRO A 74 9.51 -14.91 20.33
C PRO A 74 9.69 -14.10 21.63
N TYR A 75 9.85 -12.79 21.52
CA TYR A 75 9.97 -11.85 22.63
C TYR A 75 9.44 -10.47 22.21
N LYS A 76 9.16 -9.61 23.18
CA LYS A 76 8.75 -8.22 22.93
C LYS A 76 9.92 -7.44 22.33
N ILE A 77 9.70 -6.84 21.18
CA ILE A 77 10.65 -5.98 20.47
C ILE A 77 9.97 -4.64 20.15
N SER A 78 10.72 -3.55 20.14
CA SER A 78 10.18 -2.27 19.69
C SER A 78 9.99 -2.25 18.17
N LEU A 79 9.11 -1.39 17.67
CA LEU A 79 8.93 -1.20 16.21
C LEU A 79 10.25 -0.82 15.54
N SER A 80 11.02 0.11 16.13
CA SER A 80 12.29 0.57 15.56
C SER A 80 13.35 -0.53 15.49
N ASP A 81 13.44 -1.35 16.53
CA ASP A 81 14.39 -2.48 16.55
C ASP A 81 13.98 -3.53 15.53
N TYR A 82 12.68 -3.82 15.42
CA TYR A 82 12.16 -4.76 14.43
C TYR A 82 12.43 -4.28 12.99
N ILE A 83 12.18 -3.01 12.68
CA ILE A 83 12.48 -2.43 11.37
C ILE A 83 13.98 -2.53 11.08
N SER A 84 14.84 -2.21 12.05
CA SER A 84 16.29 -2.28 11.88
C SER A 84 16.75 -3.71 11.55
N LEU A 85 16.22 -4.72 12.25
CA LEU A 85 16.50 -6.13 11.94
C LEU A 85 15.97 -6.55 10.57
N SER A 86 14.75 -6.12 10.22
CA SER A 86 14.14 -6.39 8.92
C SER A 86 15.00 -5.81 7.78
N GLN A 87 15.49 -4.59 7.93
CA GLN A 87 16.36 -3.93 6.95
C GLN A 87 17.66 -4.69 6.68
N GLU A 88 18.28 -5.27 7.71
CA GLU A 88 19.46 -6.13 7.51
C GLU A 88 19.11 -7.42 6.75
N GLY A 89 17.95 -8.01 7.05
CA GLY A 89 17.44 -9.17 6.32
C GLY A 89 17.21 -8.89 4.84
N LEU A 90 16.64 -7.72 4.51
CA LEU A 90 16.33 -7.34 3.12
C LEU A 90 17.58 -7.29 2.23
N LYS A 91 18.74 -6.87 2.75
CA LYS A 91 20.00 -6.83 1.97
C LYS A 91 20.44 -8.21 1.46
N SER A 92 20.01 -9.28 2.13
CA SER A 92 20.29 -10.66 1.72
C SER A 92 19.31 -11.21 0.68
N VAL A 93 18.10 -10.63 0.62
CA VAL A 93 17.02 -11.06 -0.27
C VAL A 93 17.08 -10.34 -1.61
N TYR A 94 17.39 -9.04 -1.59
CA TYR A 94 17.34 -8.18 -2.78
C TYR A 94 18.71 -8.03 -3.42
N GLY A 95 18.80 -8.39 -4.70
CA GLY A 95 19.95 -8.01 -5.52
C GLY A 95 19.96 -6.49 -5.75
N LYS A 96 21.14 -5.86 -5.71
CA LYS A 96 21.31 -4.39 -5.87
C LYS A 96 20.33 -3.60 -4.97
N PHE A 97 20.25 -4.00 -3.71
CA PHE A 97 19.39 -3.36 -2.72
C PHE A 97 19.73 -1.86 -2.56
N GLU A 98 18.71 -1.03 -2.61
CA GLU A 98 18.76 0.42 -2.37
C GLU A 98 17.65 0.80 -1.38
N MET A 99 18.03 1.50 -0.32
CA MET A 99 17.09 2.16 0.58
C MET A 99 16.79 3.56 0.02
N LEU A 100 15.53 3.82 -0.33
CA LEU A 100 15.11 5.08 -0.94
C LEU A 100 14.52 6.06 0.07
N GLU A 101 13.72 5.56 1.01
CA GLU A 101 13.04 6.36 2.02
C GLU A 101 12.92 5.57 3.32
N THR A 102 13.03 6.23 4.46
CA THR A 102 12.79 5.63 5.78
C THR A 102 12.04 6.63 6.65
N ALA A 103 11.01 6.13 7.32
CA ALA A 103 10.20 6.85 8.29
C ALA A 103 10.00 5.98 9.53
N GLU A 104 9.21 6.46 10.50
CA GLU A 104 9.01 5.80 11.79
C GLU A 104 8.51 4.35 11.68
N ASN A 105 7.54 4.12 10.79
CA ASN A 105 6.89 2.81 10.64
C ASN A 105 6.94 2.26 9.21
N TYR A 106 7.72 2.86 8.31
CA TYR A 106 7.83 2.38 6.94
C TYR A 106 9.17 2.67 6.30
N HIS A 107 9.47 1.94 5.23
CA HIS A 107 10.51 2.31 4.30
C HIS A 107 10.08 2.10 2.85
N ILE A 108 10.81 2.72 1.93
CA ILE A 108 10.73 2.43 0.51
C ILE A 108 12.07 1.90 0.07
N ILE A 109 12.06 0.72 -0.55
CA ILE A 109 13.25 0.05 -1.07
C ILE A 109 13.13 -0.16 -2.57
N ARG A 110 14.27 -0.33 -3.21
CA ARG A 110 14.39 -0.80 -4.59
C ARG A 110 15.41 -1.91 -4.66
N GLY A 111 15.20 -2.86 -5.55
CA GLY A 111 16.16 -3.94 -5.78
C GLY A 111 15.63 -4.94 -6.79
N TYR A 112 16.28 -6.09 -6.83
CA TYR A 112 15.92 -7.20 -7.69
C TYR A 112 15.52 -8.42 -6.86
N ILE A 113 14.37 -9.00 -7.20
CA ILE A 113 13.98 -10.34 -6.77
C ILE A 113 14.16 -11.25 -7.99
N GLY A 114 15.19 -12.11 -7.96
CA GLY A 114 15.62 -12.83 -9.15
C GLY A 114 16.05 -11.86 -10.26
N SER A 115 15.40 -11.93 -11.43
CA SER A 115 15.62 -11.01 -12.56
C SER A 115 14.68 -9.80 -12.57
N THR A 116 13.68 -9.75 -11.68
CA THR A 116 12.65 -8.70 -11.70
C THR A 116 13.07 -7.55 -10.82
N GLN A 117 13.17 -6.35 -11.39
CA GLN A 117 13.39 -5.13 -10.62
C GLN A 117 12.06 -4.70 -9.99
N VAL A 118 12.09 -4.45 -8.69
CA VAL A 118 10.91 -4.03 -7.93
C VAL A 118 11.25 -2.80 -7.11
N GLN A 119 10.22 -1.99 -6.87
CA GLN A 119 10.22 -0.94 -5.87
C GLN A 119 9.06 -1.20 -4.92
N GLN A 120 9.36 -1.15 -3.61
CA GLN A 120 8.41 -1.58 -2.59
C GLN A 120 8.29 -0.56 -1.47
N LEU A 121 7.06 -0.33 -1.04
CA LEU A 121 6.73 0.30 0.23
C LEU A 121 6.44 -0.80 1.24
N GLN A 122 7.20 -0.87 2.33
CA GLN A 122 6.90 -1.78 3.44
C GLN A 122 6.52 -0.96 4.66
N ILE A 123 5.35 -1.27 5.21
CA ILE A 123 4.80 -0.62 6.41
C ILE A 123 4.69 -1.68 7.50
N PHE A 124 5.15 -1.31 8.68
CA PHE A 124 5.34 -2.20 9.81
C PHE A 124 4.45 -1.79 10.98
N TYR A 125 3.85 -2.79 11.61
CA TYR A 125 3.17 -2.65 12.89
C TYR A 125 3.67 -3.73 13.83
N VAL A 126 3.95 -3.36 15.07
CA VAL A 126 4.33 -4.31 16.13
C VAL A 126 3.40 -4.08 17.30
N THR A 127 2.65 -5.12 17.67
CA THR A 127 1.80 -5.11 18.87
C THR A 127 1.87 -6.45 19.56
N ASP A 128 1.89 -6.43 20.89
CA ASP A 128 2.04 -7.61 21.74
C ASP A 128 3.26 -8.47 21.34
N ASN A 129 3.01 -9.60 20.69
CA ASN A 129 4.02 -10.54 20.19
C ASN A 129 3.84 -10.82 18.69
N ASN A 130 3.27 -9.88 17.92
CA ASN A 130 3.14 -10.02 16.47
C ASN A 130 3.72 -8.81 15.74
N ALA A 131 4.43 -9.08 14.64
CA ALA A 131 4.75 -8.08 13.63
C ALA A 131 3.86 -8.28 12.40
N TYR A 132 3.30 -7.19 11.90
CA TYR A 132 2.49 -7.15 10.68
C TYR A 132 3.26 -6.33 9.65
N ILE A 133 3.50 -6.93 8.48
CA ILE A 133 4.29 -6.33 7.42
C ILE A 133 3.41 -6.26 6.18
N LEU A 134 2.95 -5.05 5.87
CA LEU A 134 2.28 -4.76 4.61
C LEU A 134 3.33 -4.35 3.59
N THR A 135 3.49 -5.16 2.54
CA THR A 135 4.42 -4.88 1.45
C THR A 135 3.62 -4.56 0.20
N PHE A 136 3.76 -3.35 -0.33
CA PHE A 136 3.21 -2.92 -1.60
C PHE A 136 4.31 -2.88 -2.65
N SER A 137 4.10 -3.54 -3.78
CA SER A 137 5.10 -3.73 -4.83
C SER A 137 4.62 -3.18 -6.16
N SER A 138 5.54 -2.53 -6.88
CA SER A 138 5.42 -2.15 -8.28
C SER A 138 6.78 -2.30 -8.96
N ASN A 139 6.82 -2.20 -10.28
CA ASN A 139 8.08 -1.88 -10.96
C ASN A 139 8.47 -0.41 -10.66
N PRO A 140 9.74 -0.02 -10.83
CA PRO A 140 10.16 1.36 -10.54
C PRO A 140 9.44 2.44 -11.37
N ASP A 141 9.06 2.12 -12.61
CA ASP A 141 8.45 3.06 -13.56
C ASP A 141 7.01 3.44 -13.14
N ASN A 142 6.28 2.48 -12.57
CA ASN A 142 4.90 2.64 -12.13
C ASN A 142 4.77 3.04 -10.66
N PHE A 143 5.80 2.86 -9.84
CA PHE A 143 5.68 3.05 -8.38
C PHE A 143 5.14 4.44 -7.99
N ALA A 144 5.60 5.51 -8.65
CA ALA A 144 5.14 6.86 -8.37
C ALA A 144 3.63 7.03 -8.59
N ARG A 145 3.05 6.34 -9.59
CA ARG A 145 1.62 6.33 -9.89
C ARG A 145 0.79 5.68 -8.77
N PHE A 146 1.32 4.62 -8.16
CA PHE A 146 0.61 3.85 -7.12
C PHE A 146 0.92 4.28 -5.69
N ARG A 147 1.95 5.10 -5.47
CA ARG A 147 2.43 5.47 -4.11
C ARG A 147 1.30 5.96 -3.20
N ASP A 148 0.51 6.93 -3.66
CA ASP A 148 -0.57 7.52 -2.84
C ASP A 148 -1.70 6.51 -2.59
N GLN A 149 -1.97 5.65 -3.57
CA GLN A 149 -2.93 4.56 -3.41
C GLN A 149 -2.43 3.54 -2.37
N PHE A 150 -1.15 3.16 -2.39
CA PHE A 150 -0.57 2.26 -1.39
C PHE A 150 -0.68 2.82 0.04
N PHE A 151 -0.36 4.10 0.24
CA PHE A 151 -0.58 4.74 1.55
C PHE A 151 -2.06 4.79 1.93
N THR A 152 -2.95 5.03 0.97
CA THR A 152 -4.40 5.01 1.21
C THR A 152 -4.88 3.62 1.65
N LEU A 153 -4.42 2.55 1.00
CA LEU A 153 -4.74 1.18 1.40
C LEU A 153 -4.21 0.89 2.81
N ALA A 154 -2.94 1.22 3.05
CA ALA A 154 -2.30 1.01 4.34
C ALA A 154 -3.03 1.71 5.49
N GLY A 155 -3.54 2.93 5.27
CA GLY A 155 -4.32 3.68 6.26
C GLY A 155 -5.67 3.05 6.63
N THR A 156 -6.11 2.01 5.91
CA THR A 156 -7.35 1.27 6.22
C THR A 156 -7.10 -0.05 6.96
N PHE A 157 -5.83 -0.40 7.15
CA PHE A 157 -5.42 -1.62 7.83
C PHE A 157 -5.79 -1.59 9.32
N ARG A 158 -6.33 -2.70 9.80
CA ARG A 158 -6.83 -2.88 11.17
C ARG A 158 -6.46 -4.28 11.64
N TYR A 159 -6.02 -4.41 12.88
CA TYR A 159 -5.67 -5.66 13.57
C TYR A 159 -6.19 -5.62 15.01
#